data_AF-A0A0F9ACT9-F1
#
_entry.id   AF-A0A0F9ACT9-F1
#
_cell.length_a   1.000
_cell.length_b   1.000
_cell.length_c   1.000
_cell.angle_alpha   90.00
_cell.angle_beta   90.00
_cell.angle_gamma   90.00
#
_symmetry.space_group_name_H-M   'P 1'
#
loop_
_entity.id
_entity.type
_entity.pdbx_description
1 polymer ?
#
loop_
_entity_poly.entity_id
_entity_poly.type
_entity_poly.pdbx_seq_one_letter_code
_entity_poly.pdbx_strand_id
1 'polypeptide(L)'
;MAKKFRLTRPELKRQRDALTRFSRYLPMLKLKQQQLQMTVREVAERRREAQGRAEATAERIAPYRRVLADTAGVNVKQLSTPEHVATHEENIAGVRIPVFESASFPQAEYSLFATPPWVERALADLRELSERQAQVDVLSRQYELLSRALTKIIQRVNLFEKILIRSG
;
A
#
# COMPACT_ATOMS: atom_id res chain seq x y z
N MET A 1 -5.76 35.76 -13.32
CA MET A 1 -6.07 37.16 -12.96
C MET A 1 -4.98 37.69 -12.06
N ALA A 2 -4.26 38.73 -12.49
CA ALA A 2 -3.22 39.36 -11.67
C ALA A 2 -3.87 40.04 -10.45
N LYS A 3 -3.44 39.66 -9.25
CA LYS A 3 -3.92 40.25 -7.99
C LYS A 3 -3.43 41.71 -7.96
N LYS A 4 -4.33 42.70 -7.98
CA LYS A 4 -3.98 44.13 -7.87
C LYS A 4 -3.36 44.37 -6.49
N PHE A 5 -2.04 44.56 -6.43
CA PHE A 5 -1.33 44.89 -5.19
C PHE A 5 -1.56 46.36 -4.83
N ARG A 6 -1.88 46.63 -3.57
CA ARG A 6 -1.91 48.00 -3.03
C ARG A 6 -0.47 48.38 -2.68
N LEU A 7 0.12 49.31 -3.45
CA LEU A 7 1.48 49.81 -3.24
C LEU A 7 1.57 50.68 -1.97
N THR A 8 1.53 50.04 -0.80
CA THR A 8 1.55 50.69 0.52
C THR A 8 2.65 50.06 1.39
N ARG A 9 3.27 50.85 2.28
CA ARG A 9 4.29 50.35 3.23
C ARG A 9 3.82 49.13 4.05
N PRO A 10 2.57 49.07 4.57
CA PRO A 10 2.07 47.89 5.27
C PRO A 10 1.99 46.65 4.39
N GLU A 11 1.58 46.79 3.13
CA GLU A 11 1.50 45.66 2.18
C GLU A 11 2.90 45.12 1.85
N LEU A 12 3.89 45.99 1.67
CA LEU A 12 5.29 45.59 1.44
C LEU A 12 5.87 44.82 2.65
N LYS A 13 5.60 45.28 3.88
CA LYS A 13 6.01 44.57 5.10
C LYS A 13 5.38 43.19 5.16
N ARG A 14 4.07 43.08 4.88
CA ARG A 14 3.33 41.81 4.85
C ARG A 14 3.92 40.82 3.83
N GLN A 15 4.32 41.29 2.66
CA GLN A 15 4.96 40.45 1.63
C GLN A 15 6.33 39.94 2.07
N ARG A 16 7.18 40.81 2.64
CA ARG A 16 8.48 40.41 3.20
C ARG A 16 8.33 39.36 4.29
N ASP A 17 7.42 39.58 5.25
CA ASP A 17 7.19 38.63 6.34
C ASP A 17 6.67 37.27 5.80
N ALA A 18 5.84 37.28 4.76
CA ALA A 18 5.38 36.06 4.10
C ALA A 18 6.53 35.32 3.41
N LEU A 19 7.38 36.04 2.66
CA LEU A 19 8.55 35.47 1.98
C LEU A 19 9.53 34.82 2.97
N THR A 20 9.82 35.49 4.09
CA THR A 20 10.70 34.94 5.15
C THR A 20 10.12 33.68 5.79
N ARG A 21 8.80 33.62 5.98
CA ARG A 21 8.16 32.38 6.47
C ARG A 21 8.28 31.27 5.44
N PHE A 22 7.93 31.53 4.19
CA PHE A 22 7.95 30.49 3.14
C PHE A 22 9.35 29.94 2.88
N SER A 23 10.39 30.78 2.89
CA SER A 23 11.77 30.33 2.71
C SER A 23 12.24 29.40 3.85
N ARG A 24 11.70 29.54 5.07
CA ARG A 24 12.00 28.65 6.20
C ARG A 24 11.21 27.34 6.16
N TYR A 25 9.95 27.35 5.71
CA TYR A 25 9.10 26.15 5.70
C TYR A 25 9.33 25.24 4.48
N LEU A 26 9.71 25.81 3.33
CA LEU A 26 9.88 25.06 2.09
C LEU A 26 10.95 23.94 2.18
N PRO A 27 12.12 24.14 2.81
CA PRO A 27 13.11 23.07 2.98
C PRO A 27 12.56 21.84 3.69
N MET A 28 11.78 22.04 4.76
CA MET A 28 11.16 20.95 5.53
C MET A 28 10.14 20.16 4.70
N LEU A 29 9.34 20.85 3.88
CA LEU A 29 8.39 20.19 2.98
C LEU A 29 9.10 19.38 1.89
N LYS A 30 10.22 19.89 1.36
CA LYS A 30 11.04 19.17 0.38
C LYS A 30 11.67 17.91 0.98
N LEU A 31 12.21 17.98 2.19
CA LEU A 31 12.74 16.81 2.90
C LEU A 31 11.65 15.75 3.11
N LYS A 32 10.48 16.15 3.61
CA LYS A 32 9.35 15.22 3.78
C LYS A 32 8.86 14.64 2.44
N GLN A 33 8.88 15.43 1.37
CA GLN A 33 8.59 14.95 0.02
C GLN A 33 9.60 13.88 -0.42
N GLN A 34 10.90 14.13 -0.26
CA GLN A 34 11.96 13.18 -0.61
C GLN A 34 11.82 11.88 0.18
N GLN A 35 11.56 11.98 1.49
CA GLN A 35 11.32 10.82 2.35
C GLN A 35 10.14 9.98 1.84
N LEU A 36 8.99 10.61 1.58
CA LEU A 36 7.82 9.92 1.00
C LEU A 36 8.11 9.32 -0.37
N GLN A 37 8.88 10.00 -1.23
CA GLN A 37 9.26 9.46 -2.54
C GLN A 37 10.08 8.18 -2.42
N MET A 38 11.05 8.13 -1.50
CA MET A 38 11.85 6.93 -1.25
C MET A 38 10.99 5.78 -0.72
N THR A 39 10.15 6.04 0.28
CA THR A 39 9.25 5.01 0.84
C THR A 39 8.26 4.47 -0.20
N VAL A 40 7.67 5.33 -1.04
CA VAL A 40 6.76 4.89 -2.11
C VAL A 40 7.47 3.96 -3.09
N ARG A 41 8.75 4.25 -3.42
CA ARG A 41 9.55 3.38 -4.31
C ARG A 41 9.82 2.04 -3.64
N GLU A 42 10.26 2.03 -2.39
CA GLU A 42 10.53 0.80 -1.64
C GLU A 42 9.29 -0.10 -1.54
N VAL A 43 8.13 0.47 -1.18
CA VAL A 43 6.87 -0.28 -1.11
C VAL A 43 6.44 -0.78 -2.49
N ALA A 44 6.71 -0.03 -3.56
CA ALA A 44 6.44 -0.48 -4.92
C ALA A 44 7.28 -1.71 -5.30
N GLU A 45 8.58 -1.74 -4.94
CA GLU A 45 9.43 -2.92 -5.16
C GLU A 45 8.92 -4.12 -4.36
N ARG A 46 8.68 -3.95 -3.06
CA ARG A 46 8.16 -5.02 -2.20
C ARG A 46 6.84 -5.58 -2.72
N ARG A 47 5.96 -4.71 -3.24
CA ARG A 47 4.71 -5.13 -3.88
C ARG A 47 4.98 -5.96 -5.15
N ARG A 48 5.91 -5.52 -6.02
CA ARG A 48 6.29 -6.27 -7.23
C ARG A 48 6.85 -7.64 -6.90
N GLU A 49 7.74 -7.73 -5.92
CA GLU A 49 8.30 -9.00 -5.46
C GLU A 49 7.24 -9.92 -4.85
N ALA A 50 6.32 -9.37 -4.04
CA ALA A 50 5.22 -10.13 -3.49
C ALA A 50 4.29 -10.66 -4.59
N GLN A 51 3.98 -9.83 -5.59
CA GLN A 51 3.17 -10.19 -6.74
C GLN A 51 3.83 -11.33 -7.54
N GLY A 52 5.12 -11.21 -7.85
CA GLY A 52 5.84 -12.27 -8.57
C GLY A 52 5.89 -13.59 -7.80
N ARG A 53 6.00 -13.55 -6.46
CA ARG A 53 5.91 -14.75 -5.63
C ARG A 53 4.50 -15.36 -5.64
N ALA A 54 3.46 -14.55 -5.57
CA ALA A 54 2.08 -15.03 -5.65
C ALA A 54 1.79 -15.66 -7.03
N GLU A 55 2.27 -15.05 -8.10
CA GLU A 55 2.15 -15.56 -9.47
C GLU A 55 2.88 -16.90 -9.65
N ALA A 56 4.12 -17.02 -9.17
CA ALA A 56 4.86 -18.27 -9.20
C ALA A 56 4.14 -19.40 -8.43
N THR A 57 3.58 -19.10 -7.26
CA THR A 57 2.75 -20.06 -6.51
C THR A 57 1.48 -20.40 -7.29
N ALA A 58 0.81 -19.42 -7.90
CA ALA A 58 -0.39 -19.65 -8.71
C ALA A 58 -0.12 -20.58 -9.91
N GLU A 59 1.02 -20.42 -10.59
CA GLU A 59 1.45 -21.30 -11.67
C GLU A 59 1.73 -22.73 -11.18
N ARG A 60 2.44 -22.85 -10.05
CA ARG A 60 2.75 -24.14 -9.41
C ARG A 60 1.49 -24.95 -9.09
N ILE A 61 0.41 -24.28 -8.69
CA ILE A 61 -0.84 -24.92 -8.26
C ILE A 61 -1.90 -25.01 -9.37
N ALA A 62 -1.64 -24.41 -10.55
CA ALA A 62 -2.54 -24.45 -11.69
C ALA A 62 -3.01 -25.88 -12.08
N PRO A 63 -2.18 -26.94 -11.99
CA PRO A 63 -2.60 -28.31 -12.26
C PRO A 63 -3.75 -28.79 -11.34
N TYR A 64 -3.84 -28.28 -10.10
CA TYR A 64 -4.91 -28.65 -9.18
C TYR A 64 -6.28 -28.18 -9.66
N ARG A 65 -6.40 -27.16 -10.54
CA ARG A 65 -7.71 -26.73 -11.05
C ARG A 65 -8.47 -27.85 -11.75
N ARG A 66 -7.78 -28.81 -12.36
CA ARG A 66 -8.41 -29.99 -12.98
C ARG A 66 -8.91 -31.00 -11.96
N VAL A 67 -8.21 -31.14 -10.83
CA VAL A 67 -8.52 -32.10 -9.76
C VAL A 67 -9.57 -31.54 -8.79
N LEU A 68 -9.57 -30.23 -8.55
CA LEU A 68 -10.56 -29.51 -7.75
C LEU A 68 -11.95 -29.42 -8.41
N ALA A 69 -12.03 -29.64 -9.73
CA ALA A 69 -13.29 -29.77 -10.44
C ALA A 69 -13.94 -31.15 -10.21
N ASP A 70 -13.16 -32.11 -9.71
CA ASP A 70 -13.65 -33.43 -9.32
C ASP A 70 -14.21 -33.37 -7.90
N THR A 71 -15.37 -33.99 -7.68
CA THR A 71 -16.19 -33.74 -6.49
C THR A 71 -15.63 -34.51 -5.29
N ALA A 72 -14.57 -34.00 -4.66
CA ALA A 72 -13.90 -34.64 -3.53
C ALA A 72 -14.71 -34.62 -2.21
N GLY A 73 -15.97 -34.16 -2.24
CA GLY A 73 -16.82 -34.01 -1.05
C GLY A 73 -16.37 -32.91 -0.07
N VAL A 74 -15.26 -32.22 -0.34
CA VAL A 74 -14.66 -31.18 0.50
C VAL A 74 -14.57 -29.86 -0.26
N ASN A 75 -15.06 -28.77 0.33
CA ASN A 75 -14.97 -27.43 -0.26
C ASN A 75 -13.59 -26.80 -0.02
N VAL A 76 -12.58 -27.29 -0.74
CA VAL A 76 -11.18 -26.84 -0.61
C VAL A 76 -11.04 -25.34 -0.83
N LYS A 77 -11.85 -24.76 -1.74
CA LYS A 77 -11.85 -23.32 -2.01
C LYS A 77 -12.27 -22.49 -0.81
N GLN A 78 -13.31 -22.92 -0.09
CA GLN A 78 -13.74 -22.24 1.13
C GLN A 78 -12.69 -22.39 2.23
N LEU A 79 -12.13 -23.59 2.42
CA LEU A 79 -11.11 -23.86 3.44
C LEU A 79 -9.77 -23.16 3.17
N SER A 80 -9.50 -22.77 1.92
CA SER A 80 -8.33 -21.99 1.54
C SER A 80 -8.56 -20.48 1.54
N THR A 81 -9.79 -20.01 1.73
CA THR A 81 -10.07 -18.58 1.81
C THR A 81 -9.75 -18.10 3.24
N PRO A 82 -8.97 -17.03 3.43
CA PRO A 82 -8.70 -16.49 4.75
C PRO A 82 -9.99 -16.06 5.45
N GLU A 83 -10.18 -16.46 6.69
CA GLU A 83 -11.27 -15.98 7.55
C GLU A 83 -10.93 -14.62 8.14
N HIS A 84 -9.67 -14.44 8.54
CA HIS A 84 -9.17 -13.18 9.06
C HIS A 84 -7.73 -12.92 8.61
N VAL A 85 -7.47 -11.71 8.14
CA VAL A 85 -6.14 -11.20 7.81
C VAL A 85 -5.75 -10.20 8.90
N ALA A 86 -4.77 -10.58 9.71
CA ALA A 86 -4.24 -9.74 10.79
C ALA A 86 -3.26 -8.70 10.23
N THR A 87 -3.44 -7.45 10.65
CA THR A 87 -2.56 -6.34 10.30
C THR A 87 -2.36 -5.43 11.50
N HIS A 88 -1.15 -4.89 11.69
CA HIS A 88 -0.91 -3.77 12.60
C HIS A 88 -0.72 -2.45 11.83
N GLU A 89 -0.79 -1.33 12.55
CA GLU A 89 -0.50 -0.01 12.00
C GLU A 89 0.96 0.40 12.26
N GLU A 90 1.63 0.91 11.23
CA GLU A 90 2.92 1.59 11.35
C GLU A 90 2.83 3.03 10.83
N ASN A 91 3.64 3.92 11.41
CA ASN A 91 3.73 5.31 10.96
C ASN A 91 5.03 5.53 10.16
N ILE A 92 4.90 5.68 8.84
CA ILE A 92 6.02 5.99 7.97
C ILE A 92 5.85 7.38 7.36
N ALA A 93 6.85 8.24 7.58
CA ALA A 93 6.86 9.64 7.11
C ALA A 93 5.58 10.44 7.49
N GLY A 94 4.96 10.10 8.63
CA GLY A 94 3.72 10.74 9.10
C GLY A 94 2.45 10.21 8.44
N VAL A 95 2.50 9.04 7.81
CA VAL A 95 1.37 8.32 7.23
C VAL A 95 1.19 7.01 7.98
N ARG A 96 0.00 6.78 8.54
CA ARG A 96 -0.36 5.48 9.11
C ARG A 96 -0.66 4.50 7.98
N ILE A 97 0.03 3.37 7.97
CA ILE A 97 -0.10 2.33 6.96
C ILE A 97 -0.33 0.97 7.63
N PRO A 98 -1.12 0.07 7.02
CA PRO A 98 -1.29 -1.29 7.52
C PRO A 98 -0.08 -2.15 7.14
N VAL A 99 0.38 -3.02 8.02
CA VAL A 99 1.44 -4.00 7.76
C VAL A 99 0.88 -5.39 8.00
N PHE A 100 1.16 -6.30 7.07
CA PHE A 100 0.64 -7.67 7.12
C PHE A 100 1.35 -8.45 8.23
N GLU A 101 0.59 -9.13 9.08
CA GLU A 101 1.12 -10.01 10.12
C GLU A 101 0.88 -11.49 9.78
N SER A 102 -0.38 -11.87 9.55
CA SER A 102 -0.74 -13.26 9.26
C SER A 102 -2.12 -13.37 8.61
N ALA A 103 -2.39 -14.53 8.00
CA ALA A 103 -3.73 -14.94 7.58
C ALA A 103 -4.15 -16.19 8.33
N SER A 104 -5.37 -16.20 8.85
CA SER A 104 -5.99 -17.36 9.49
C SER A 104 -7.05 -17.94 8.57
N PHE A 105 -7.21 -19.26 8.61
CA PHE A 105 -8.07 -20.01 7.70
C PHE A 105 -9.06 -20.87 8.50
N PRO A 106 -10.24 -21.17 7.93
CA PRO A 106 -11.22 -22.03 8.56
C PRO A 106 -10.63 -23.38 8.97
N GLN A 107 -11.09 -23.94 10.09
CA GLN A 107 -10.68 -25.29 10.47
C GLN A 107 -11.17 -26.31 9.43
N ALA A 108 -10.26 -27.20 9.04
CA ALA A 108 -10.55 -28.29 8.12
C ALA A 108 -11.20 -29.44 8.89
N GLU A 109 -12.54 -29.50 8.91
CA GLU A 109 -13.29 -30.61 9.50
C GLU A 109 -13.64 -31.66 8.42
N TYR A 110 -12.65 -32.47 8.03
CA TYR A 110 -12.86 -33.63 7.17
C TYR A 110 -12.05 -34.83 7.67
N SER A 111 -12.56 -36.05 7.44
CA SER A 111 -11.83 -37.26 7.81
C SER A 111 -10.67 -37.50 6.84
N LEU A 112 -9.45 -37.58 7.39
CA LEU A 112 -8.22 -37.88 6.63
C LEU A 112 -8.29 -39.23 5.90
N PHE A 113 -9.07 -40.18 6.42
CA PHE A 113 -9.26 -41.50 5.81
C PHE A 113 -10.40 -41.53 4.78
N ALA A 114 -11.30 -40.55 4.82
CA ALA A 114 -12.41 -40.44 3.87
C ALA A 114 -12.10 -39.51 2.68
N THR A 115 -10.97 -38.82 2.71
CA THR A 115 -10.60 -37.79 1.74
C THR A 115 -9.35 -38.23 0.97
N PRO A 116 -9.26 -38.02 -0.35
CA PRO A 116 -8.07 -38.38 -1.10
C PRO A 116 -6.80 -37.69 -0.57
N PRO A 117 -5.62 -38.37 -0.54
CA PRO A 117 -4.37 -37.79 -0.03
C PRO A 117 -3.91 -36.51 -0.73
N TRP A 118 -4.38 -36.24 -1.96
CA TRP A 118 -4.05 -35.02 -2.67
C TRP A 118 -4.73 -33.78 -2.09
N VAL A 119 -5.84 -33.92 -1.35
CA VAL A 119 -6.64 -32.79 -0.83
C VAL A 119 -5.86 -31.99 0.21
N GLU A 120 -5.13 -32.65 1.12
CA GLU A 120 -4.33 -31.94 2.12
C GLU A 120 -3.24 -31.09 1.49
N ARG A 121 -2.51 -31.65 0.52
CA ARG A 121 -1.45 -30.91 -0.20
C ARG A 121 -2.03 -29.75 -0.99
N ALA A 122 -3.13 -29.98 -1.72
CA ALA A 122 -3.80 -28.93 -2.47
C ALA A 122 -4.31 -27.82 -1.55
N LEU A 123 -4.86 -28.16 -0.38
CA LEU A 123 -5.34 -27.19 0.60
C LEU A 123 -4.19 -26.34 1.16
N ALA A 124 -3.08 -26.97 1.56
CA ALA A 124 -1.90 -26.26 2.06
C ALA A 124 -1.35 -25.29 1.00
N ASP A 125 -1.24 -25.72 -0.24
CA ASP A 125 -0.76 -24.92 -1.36
C ASP A 125 -1.72 -23.74 -1.69
N LEU A 126 -3.03 -23.96 -1.64
CA LEU A 126 -4.03 -22.91 -1.85
C LEU A 126 -4.06 -21.89 -0.70
N ARG A 127 -3.83 -22.33 0.54
CA ARG A 127 -3.68 -21.44 1.70
C ARG A 127 -2.43 -20.58 1.57
N GLU A 128 -1.31 -21.17 1.16
CA GLU A 128 -0.09 -20.42 0.87
C GLU A 128 -0.36 -19.34 -0.17
N LEU A 129 -0.99 -19.68 -1.31
CA LEU A 129 -1.34 -18.69 -2.33
C LEU A 129 -2.21 -17.57 -1.76
N SER A 130 -3.24 -17.93 -0.99
CA SER A 130 -4.18 -16.97 -0.42
C SER A 130 -3.50 -16.04 0.60
N GLU A 131 -2.55 -16.55 1.38
CA GLU A 131 -1.72 -15.76 2.27
C GLU A 131 -0.82 -14.78 1.48
N ARG A 132 -0.19 -15.23 0.38
CA ARG A 132 0.58 -14.34 -0.49
C ARG A 132 -0.28 -13.26 -1.12
N GLN A 133 -1.51 -13.59 -1.52
CA GLN A 133 -2.43 -12.62 -2.08
C GLN A 133 -2.84 -11.58 -1.02
N ALA A 134 -3.12 -12.01 0.21
CA ALA A 134 -3.39 -11.09 1.32
C ALA A 134 -2.20 -10.14 1.57
N GLN A 135 -0.96 -10.65 1.51
CA GLN A 135 0.24 -9.82 1.62
C GLN A 135 0.34 -8.79 0.48
N VAL A 136 0.05 -9.17 -0.76
CA VAL A 136 -0.01 -8.27 -1.92
C VAL A 136 -1.06 -7.18 -1.72
N ASP A 137 -2.25 -7.53 -1.22
CA ASP A 137 -3.35 -6.59 -1.02
C ASP A 137 -2.98 -5.54 0.04
N VAL A 138 -2.35 -5.97 1.14
CA VAL A 138 -1.84 -5.05 2.17
C VAL A 138 -0.76 -4.12 1.63
N LEU A 139 0.23 -4.65 0.88
CA LEU A 139 1.27 -3.82 0.25
C LEU A 139 0.70 -2.83 -0.77
N SER A 140 -0.33 -3.25 -1.52
CA SER A 140 -1.07 -2.38 -2.43
C SER A 140 -1.74 -1.24 -1.66
N ARG A 141 -2.34 -1.54 -0.52
CA ARG A 141 -2.93 -0.52 0.36
C ARG A 141 -1.89 0.45 0.93
N GLN A 142 -0.73 -0.05 1.37
CA GLN A 142 0.38 0.82 1.80
C GLN A 142 0.79 1.78 0.69
N TYR A 143 0.99 1.25 -0.52
CA TYR A 143 1.40 2.04 -1.68
C TYR A 143 0.39 3.14 -2.00
N GLU A 144 -0.91 2.84 -1.98
CA GLU A 144 -1.97 3.84 -2.22
C GLU A 144 -1.93 4.98 -1.20
N LEU A 145 -1.84 4.65 0.08
CA LEU A 145 -1.83 5.64 1.17
C LEU A 145 -0.63 6.57 1.07
N LEU A 146 0.56 6.00 0.86
CA LEU A 146 1.80 6.75 0.71
C LEU A 146 1.80 7.59 -0.57
N SER A 147 1.30 7.04 -1.69
CA SER A 147 1.21 7.77 -2.96
C SER A 147 0.27 8.98 -2.85
N ARG A 148 -0.88 8.83 -2.19
CA ARG A 148 -1.81 9.95 -1.93
C ARG A 148 -1.15 11.02 -1.06
N ALA A 149 -0.42 10.62 -0.02
CA ALA A 149 0.32 11.56 0.83
C ALA A 149 1.42 12.29 0.04
N LEU A 150 2.14 11.57 -0.83
CA LEU A 150 3.15 12.13 -1.71
C LEU A 150 2.55 13.16 -2.69
N THR A 151 1.41 12.85 -3.31
CA THR A 151 0.71 13.81 -4.19
C THR A 151 0.37 15.10 -3.45
N LYS A 152 -0.19 15.00 -2.24
CA LYS A 152 -0.53 16.17 -1.42
C LYS A 152 0.69 17.02 -1.09
N ILE A 153 1.83 16.41 -0.77
CA ILE A 153 3.03 17.19 -0.44
C ILE A 153 3.66 17.84 -1.68
N ILE A 154 3.67 17.16 -2.83
CA ILE A 154 4.10 17.74 -4.11
C ILE A 154 3.25 18.96 -4.46
N GLN A 155 1.92 18.86 -4.32
CA GLN A 155 1.02 19.98 -4.57
C GLN A 155 1.32 21.16 -3.64
N ARG A 156 1.58 20.90 -2.34
CA ARG A 156 1.98 21.94 -1.39
C ARG A 156 3.30 22.57 -1.77
N VAL A 157 4.34 21.79 -2.06
CA VAL A 157 5.65 22.31 -2.49
C VAL A 157 5.51 23.19 -3.74
N ASN A 158 4.77 22.72 -4.75
CA ASN A 158 4.49 23.49 -5.97
C ASN A 158 3.75 24.81 -5.68
N LEU A 159 2.76 24.80 -4.78
CA LEU A 159 2.05 26.00 -4.35
C LEU A 159 3.01 27.02 -3.71
N PHE A 160 3.90 26.56 -2.83
CA PHE A 160 4.88 27.44 -2.18
C PHE A 160 5.90 28.00 -3.17
N GLU A 161 6.47 27.17 -4.03
CA GLU A 161 7.48 27.60 -5.01
C GLU A 161 6.91 28.53 -6.08
N LYS A 162 5.81 28.12 -6.72
CA LYS A 162 5.34 28.78 -7.96
C LYS A 162 4.38 29.93 -7.68
N ILE A 163 3.56 29.82 -6.65
CA ILE A 163 2.48 30.78 -6.41
C ILE A 163 2.87 31.74 -5.29
N LEU A 164 3.55 31.29 -4.24
CA LEU A 164 3.80 32.16 -3.08
C LEU A 164 5.15 32.90 -3.12
N ILE A 165 6.21 32.29 -3.68
CA ILE A 165 7.52 32.94 -3.78
C ILE A 165 7.67 33.79 -5.05
N ARG A 166 7.08 33.38 -6.18
CA ARG A 166 7.15 34.15 -7.45
C ARG A 166 6.14 35.29 -7.58
N SER A 167 5.10 35.30 -6.74
CA SER A 167 4.04 36.33 -6.77
C SER A 167 4.20 37.39 -5.68
N GLY A 168 5.31 37.37 -4.94
CA GLY A 168 5.65 38.33 -3.89
C GLY A 168 6.87 39.14 -4.25
#